data_AF-A0A932N9R8-F1
#
_entry.id   AF-A0A932N9R8-F1
#
_cell.length_a   1.000
_cell.length_b   1.000
_cell.length_c   1.000
_cell.angle_alpha   90.00
_cell.angle_beta   90.00
_cell.angle_gamma   90.00
#
_symmetry.space_group_name_H-M   'P 1'
#
loop_
_entity.id
_entity.type
_entity.pdbx_description
1 polymer ?
#
loop_
_entity_poly.entity_id
_entity_poly.type
_entity_poly.pdbx_seq_one_letter_code
_entity_poly.pdbx_strand_id
1 'polypeptide(L)'
;MATSKNIRRANRRQKTNLFKYKGLWAVALVGIALFSLSGSGLLYAAHLEDNDAFCASCHTQPESTFYQRSQSAAMDLASAHAAKDVTCIQCHSGAGVTGRLNGMMVGAGDLAAFTSGQYHKPAIVTVPISDANCIKCHADVTQTRDFNRHFHAFLPRWQALDPQAATCVSCHQAHTTTGQAQLVFLERVTTTAVCQQCHAFSGEGGG
;
A
#
# COMPACT_ATOMS: atom_id res chain seq x y z
N MET A 1 14.51 57.33 49.93
CA MET A 1 13.91 57.69 48.63
C MET A 1 14.35 56.68 47.56
N ALA A 2 13.75 55.49 47.52
CA ALA A 2 13.92 54.55 46.40
C ALA A 2 12.88 54.92 45.33
N THR A 3 13.37 55.10 44.11
CA THR A 3 12.79 55.89 43.03
C THR A 3 11.58 55.21 42.36
N SER A 4 10.49 55.97 42.11
CA SER A 4 9.29 55.51 41.38
C SER A 4 9.57 54.97 39.96
N LYS A 5 10.77 55.25 39.42
CA LYS A 5 11.30 54.66 38.17
C LYS A 5 11.47 53.14 38.24
N ASN A 6 11.82 52.57 39.40
CA ASN A 6 12.05 51.12 39.53
C ASN A 6 10.73 50.31 39.50
N ILE A 7 9.66 50.84 40.08
CA ILE A 7 8.33 50.20 40.06
C ILE A 7 7.74 50.20 38.64
N ARG A 8 7.89 51.30 37.89
CA ARG A 8 7.42 51.37 36.49
C ARG A 8 8.18 50.41 35.56
N ARG A 9 9.48 50.17 35.79
CA ARG A 9 10.27 49.19 35.02
C ARG A 9 9.85 47.74 35.28
N ALA A 10 9.59 47.37 36.54
CA ALA A 10 9.12 46.04 36.91
C ALA A 10 7.75 45.72 36.27
N ASN A 11 6.81 46.67 36.34
CA ASN A 11 5.46 46.51 35.77
C ASN A 11 5.47 46.42 34.23
N ARG A 12 6.40 47.12 33.56
CA ARG A 12 6.59 47.01 32.10
C ARG A 12 7.15 45.64 31.69
N ARG A 13 8.13 45.10 32.43
CA ARG A 13 8.68 43.73 32.22
C ARG A 13 7.63 42.64 32.46
N GLN A 14 6.77 42.81 33.46
CA GLN A 14 5.71 41.85 33.78
C GLN A 14 4.63 41.80 32.68
N LYS A 15 4.24 42.96 32.13
CA LYS A 15 3.31 43.04 30.98
C LYS A 15 3.90 42.46 29.69
N THR A 16 5.19 42.64 29.40
CA THR A 16 5.83 42.06 28.22
C THR A 16 5.95 40.54 28.31
N ASN A 17 6.16 39.99 29.51
CA ASN A 17 6.19 38.55 29.73
C ASN A 17 4.80 37.93 29.55
N LEU A 18 3.74 38.57 30.09
CA LEU A 18 2.36 38.10 29.95
C LEU A 18 1.90 38.06 28.46
N PHE A 19 2.27 39.06 27.67
CA PHE A 19 2.00 39.06 26.22
C PHE A 19 2.79 37.99 25.45
N LYS A 20 4.06 37.75 25.82
CA LYS A 20 4.86 36.65 25.25
C LYS A 20 4.24 35.27 25.53
N TYR A 21 3.77 35.01 26.75
CA TYR A 21 3.14 33.72 27.08
C TYR A 21 1.77 33.55 26.40
N LYS A 22 0.97 34.62 26.26
CA LYS A 22 -0.30 34.55 25.49
C LYS A 22 -0.09 34.26 24.01
N GLY A 23 0.95 34.83 23.39
CA GLY A 23 1.33 34.52 22.01
C GLY A 23 1.80 33.07 21.84
N LEU A 24 2.59 32.55 22.78
CA LEU A 24 3.03 31.15 22.81
C LEU A 24 1.87 30.17 22.95
N TRP A 25 0.90 30.45 23.83
CA TRP A 25 -0.29 29.62 23.98
C TRP A 25 -1.20 29.65 22.75
N ALA A 26 -1.37 30.80 22.11
CA ALA A 26 -2.14 30.88 20.87
C ALA A 26 -1.49 30.05 19.74
N VAL A 27 -0.17 30.14 19.57
CA VAL A 27 0.57 29.32 18.59
C VAL A 27 0.48 27.83 18.93
N ALA A 28 0.62 27.47 20.20
CA ALA A 28 0.48 26.08 20.63
C ALA A 28 -0.92 25.52 20.36
N LEU A 29 -1.98 26.28 20.67
CA LEU A 29 -3.37 25.87 20.42
C LEU A 29 -3.68 25.73 18.93
N VAL A 30 -3.19 26.65 18.10
CA VAL A 30 -3.32 26.54 16.63
C VAL A 30 -2.55 25.32 16.11
N GLY A 31 -1.34 25.08 16.60
CA GLY A 31 -0.56 23.89 16.25
C GLY A 31 -1.26 22.59 16.63
N ILE A 32 -1.83 22.51 17.84
CA ILE A 32 -2.59 21.35 18.31
C ILE A 32 -3.86 21.16 17.47
N ALA A 33 -4.60 22.23 17.16
CA ALA A 33 -5.79 22.14 16.34
C ALA A 33 -5.48 21.62 14.93
N LEU A 34 -4.46 22.18 14.26
CA LEU A 34 -4.00 21.73 12.94
C LEU A 34 -3.50 20.28 12.94
N PHE A 35 -2.78 19.88 14.00
CA PHE A 35 -2.33 18.51 14.16
C PHE A 35 -3.50 17.54 14.36
N SER A 36 -4.49 17.93 15.18
CA SER A 36 -5.68 17.11 15.46
C SER A 36 -6.54 16.93 14.21
N LEU A 37 -6.76 18.01 13.45
CA LEU A 37 -7.46 17.98 12.16
C LEU A 37 -6.72 17.11 11.14
N SER A 38 -5.42 17.31 10.96
CA SER A 38 -4.62 16.53 10.00
C SER A 38 -4.53 15.04 10.36
N GLY A 39 -4.31 14.72 11.64
CA GLY A 39 -4.23 13.35 12.12
C GLY A 39 -5.56 12.61 12.01
N SER A 40 -6.67 13.28 12.34
CA SER A 40 -8.01 12.70 12.18
C SER A 40 -8.37 12.42 10.72
N GLY A 41 -7.97 13.32 9.80
CA GLY A 41 -8.20 13.13 8.37
C GLY A 41 -7.46 11.91 7.80
N LEU A 42 -6.20 11.71 8.16
CA LEU A 42 -5.41 10.56 7.70
C LEU A 42 -5.97 9.23 8.23
N LEU A 43 -6.36 9.18 9.50
CA LEU A 43 -6.97 7.97 10.09
C LEU A 43 -8.33 7.68 9.46
N TYR A 44 -9.11 8.72 9.17
CA TYR A 44 -10.38 8.56 8.47
C TYR A 44 -10.19 8.06 7.04
N ALA A 45 -9.22 8.61 6.29
CA ALA A 45 -8.88 8.13 4.95
C ALA A 45 -8.41 6.66 4.98
N ALA A 46 -7.57 6.30 5.95
CA ALA A 46 -7.16 4.90 6.16
C ALA A 46 -8.36 3.98 6.37
N HIS A 47 -9.29 4.39 7.23
CA HIS A 47 -10.50 3.63 7.52
C HIS A 47 -11.41 3.46 6.30
N LEU A 48 -11.52 4.47 5.45
CA LEU A 48 -12.25 4.37 4.18
C LEU A 48 -11.59 3.36 3.25
N GLU A 49 -10.27 3.43 3.08
CA GLU A 49 -9.52 2.53 2.20
C GLU A 49 -9.48 1.08 2.70
N ASP A 50 -9.68 0.85 4.00
CA ASP A 50 -9.82 -0.50 4.57
C ASP A 50 -11.18 -1.15 4.23
N ASN A 51 -12.09 -0.42 3.55
CA ASN A 51 -13.39 -0.90 3.10
C ASN A 51 -13.43 -1.05 1.57
N ASP A 52 -13.53 -2.28 1.07
CA ASP A 52 -13.49 -2.56 -0.37
C ASP A 52 -14.61 -1.86 -1.17
N ALA A 53 -15.77 -1.62 -0.54
CA ALA A 53 -16.86 -0.89 -1.17
C ALA A 53 -16.49 0.58 -1.47
N PHE A 54 -15.58 1.17 -0.68
CA PHE A 54 -15.06 2.51 -0.96
C PHE A 54 -14.21 2.51 -2.24
N CYS A 55 -13.30 1.55 -2.40
CA CYS A 55 -12.51 1.40 -3.63
C CYS A 55 -13.43 1.25 -4.86
N ALA A 56 -14.45 0.39 -4.75
CA ALA A 56 -15.42 0.15 -5.83
C ALA A 56 -16.36 1.33 -6.14
N SER A 57 -16.42 2.35 -5.27
CA SER A 57 -17.29 3.52 -5.48
C SER A 57 -16.78 4.47 -6.57
N CYS A 58 -15.46 4.43 -6.86
CA CYS A 58 -14.84 5.27 -7.89
C CYS A 58 -14.06 4.46 -8.93
N HIS A 59 -13.47 3.32 -8.56
CA HIS A 59 -12.72 2.51 -9.53
C HIS A 59 -13.66 1.92 -10.58
N THR A 60 -13.31 2.10 -11.85
CA THR A 60 -14.17 1.70 -12.97
C THR A 60 -13.86 0.29 -13.44
N GLN A 61 -13.89 0.01 -14.75
CA GLN A 61 -13.54 -1.31 -15.25
C GLN A 61 -12.02 -1.37 -15.52
N PRO A 62 -11.34 -2.47 -15.15
CA PRO A 62 -11.91 -3.76 -14.74
C PRO A 62 -12.17 -3.96 -13.22
N GLU A 63 -11.78 -3.01 -12.36
CA GLU A 63 -11.78 -3.16 -10.90
C GLU A 63 -13.15 -3.41 -10.28
N SER A 64 -14.20 -2.77 -10.81
CA SER A 64 -15.58 -3.02 -10.36
C SER A 64 -16.01 -4.47 -10.59
N THR A 65 -15.48 -5.15 -11.62
CA THR A 65 -15.68 -6.60 -11.79
C THR A 65 -14.90 -7.40 -10.73
N PHE A 66 -13.69 -6.95 -10.37
CA PHE A 66 -12.87 -7.63 -9.36
C PHE A 66 -13.53 -7.56 -7.98
N TYR A 67 -14.10 -6.41 -7.63
CA TYR A 67 -14.93 -6.26 -6.44
C TYR A 67 -16.16 -7.17 -6.47
N GLN A 68 -16.88 -7.27 -7.58
CA GLN A 68 -18.01 -8.21 -7.66
C GLN A 68 -17.59 -9.67 -7.40
N ARG A 69 -16.42 -10.07 -7.91
CA ARG A 69 -15.89 -11.42 -7.66
C ARG A 69 -15.47 -11.64 -6.22
N SER A 70 -14.91 -10.63 -5.53
CA SER A 70 -14.53 -10.74 -4.12
C SER A 70 -15.73 -11.00 -3.19
N GLN A 71 -16.93 -10.59 -3.60
CA GLN A 71 -18.18 -10.83 -2.86
C GLN A 71 -18.79 -12.23 -3.08
N SER A 72 -18.14 -13.09 -3.87
CA SER A 72 -18.66 -14.39 -4.29
C SER A 72 -17.71 -15.53 -3.94
N ALA A 73 -18.09 -16.77 -4.28
CA ALA A 73 -17.20 -17.91 -4.11
C ALA A 73 -15.88 -17.68 -4.88
N ALA A 74 -14.76 -18.08 -4.26
CA ALA A 74 -13.43 -17.87 -4.81
C ALA A 74 -13.29 -18.46 -6.22
N MET A 75 -13.03 -17.60 -7.20
CA MET A 75 -12.87 -17.96 -8.62
C MET A 75 -11.56 -17.44 -9.22
N ASP A 76 -10.87 -16.57 -8.51
CA ASP A 76 -9.52 -16.12 -8.77
C ASP A 76 -8.77 -15.99 -7.45
N LEU A 77 -7.47 -15.71 -7.52
CA LEU A 77 -6.65 -15.62 -6.31
C LEU A 77 -7.08 -14.46 -5.40
N ALA A 78 -7.53 -13.34 -5.96
CA ALA A 78 -8.00 -12.19 -5.17
C ALA A 78 -9.27 -12.51 -4.38
N SER A 79 -10.27 -13.15 -5.00
CA SER A 79 -11.49 -13.61 -4.32
C SER A 79 -11.21 -14.73 -3.30
N ALA A 80 -10.17 -15.54 -3.52
CA ALA A 80 -9.68 -16.48 -2.50
C ALA A 80 -9.11 -15.79 -1.26
N HIS A 81 -8.43 -14.66 -1.45
CA HIS A 81 -7.95 -13.80 -0.36
C HIS A 81 -9.11 -13.07 0.34
N ALA A 82 -10.09 -12.58 -0.42
CA ALA A 82 -11.30 -11.98 0.16
C ALA A 82 -12.06 -12.95 1.07
N ALA A 83 -12.13 -14.24 0.71
CA ALA A 83 -12.70 -15.30 1.55
C ALA A 83 -11.89 -15.57 2.84
N LYS A 84 -10.75 -14.90 3.03
CA LYS A 84 -9.90 -14.90 4.23
C LYS A 84 -9.85 -13.53 4.89
N ASP A 85 -10.84 -12.68 4.63
CA ASP A 85 -10.95 -11.31 5.15
C ASP A 85 -9.77 -10.41 4.75
N VAL A 86 -9.11 -10.70 3.61
CA VAL A 86 -8.07 -9.84 3.06
C VAL A 86 -8.70 -8.80 2.14
N THR A 87 -8.54 -7.52 2.50
CA THR A 87 -9.11 -6.38 1.76
C THR A 87 -8.19 -5.90 0.64
N CYS A 88 -8.73 -5.17 -0.33
CA CYS A 88 -8.01 -4.64 -1.49
C CYS A 88 -6.71 -3.95 -1.08
N ILE A 89 -6.80 -3.08 -0.08
CA ILE A 89 -5.69 -2.25 0.34
C ILE A 89 -4.57 -3.05 1.01
N GLN A 90 -4.81 -4.24 1.54
CA GLN A 90 -3.75 -5.04 2.15
C GLN A 90 -2.74 -5.56 1.11
N CYS A 91 -3.18 -5.77 -0.13
CA CYS A 91 -2.32 -6.08 -1.27
C CYS A 91 -1.85 -4.81 -2.02
N HIS A 92 -2.74 -3.83 -2.18
CA HIS A 92 -2.49 -2.63 -3.00
C HIS A 92 -1.77 -1.50 -2.25
N SER A 93 -1.70 -1.53 -0.92
CA SER A 93 -0.79 -0.68 -0.15
C SER A 93 0.57 -1.35 0.01
N GLY A 94 1.65 -0.58 -0.02
CA GLY A 94 2.98 -1.10 0.23
C GLY A 94 3.16 -1.66 1.65
N ALA A 95 4.31 -2.27 1.94
CA ALA A 95 4.63 -2.76 3.27
C ALA A 95 4.97 -1.63 4.27
N GLY A 96 4.55 -1.83 5.53
CA GLY A 96 4.79 -0.90 6.62
C GLY A 96 4.10 0.46 6.47
N VAL A 97 4.44 1.39 7.36
CA VAL A 97 3.82 2.73 7.39
C VAL A 97 4.11 3.53 6.12
N THR A 98 5.35 3.49 5.63
CA THR A 98 5.74 4.20 4.40
C THR A 98 5.00 3.64 3.18
N GLY A 99 4.88 2.32 3.07
CA GLY A 99 4.11 1.69 2.00
C GLY A 99 2.62 2.01 2.05
N ARG A 100 2.05 2.08 3.26
CA ARG A 100 0.66 2.53 3.47
C ARG A 100 0.46 3.97 3.00
N LEU A 101 1.35 4.89 3.39
CA LEU A 101 1.29 6.29 2.98
C LEU A 101 1.44 6.45 1.46
N ASN A 102 2.35 5.71 0.83
CA ASN A 102 2.49 5.72 -0.63
C ASN A 102 1.21 5.22 -1.32
N GLY A 103 0.57 4.17 -0.80
CA GLY A 103 -0.72 3.69 -1.29
C GLY A 103 -1.81 4.75 -1.20
N MET A 104 -1.90 5.47 -0.08
CA MET A 104 -2.84 6.60 0.09
C MET A 104 -2.58 7.72 -0.91
N MET A 105 -1.32 8.03 -1.21
CA MET A 105 -0.98 9.07 -2.20
C MET A 105 -1.38 8.65 -3.62
N VAL A 106 -1.24 7.36 -3.96
CA VAL A 106 -1.76 6.81 -5.22
C VAL A 106 -3.29 6.94 -5.26
N GLY A 107 -3.98 6.48 -4.22
CA GLY A 107 -5.45 6.58 -4.14
C GLY A 107 -5.97 8.03 -4.19
N ALA A 108 -5.26 8.98 -3.57
CA ALA A 108 -5.58 10.40 -3.68
C ALA A 108 -5.41 10.93 -5.11
N GLY A 109 -4.38 10.47 -5.83
CA GLY A 109 -4.19 10.75 -7.25
C GLY A 109 -5.32 10.19 -8.11
N ASP A 110 -5.72 8.94 -7.86
CA ASP A 110 -6.81 8.28 -8.57
C ASP A 110 -8.15 8.99 -8.32
N LEU A 111 -8.41 9.43 -7.09
CA LEU A 111 -9.58 10.23 -6.74
C LEU A 111 -9.58 11.58 -7.49
N ALA A 112 -8.43 12.25 -7.57
CA ALA A 112 -8.30 13.51 -8.32
C ALA A 112 -8.54 13.28 -9.83
N ALA A 113 -8.00 12.20 -10.39
CA ALA A 113 -8.23 11.82 -11.78
C ALA A 113 -9.71 11.51 -12.07
N PHE A 114 -10.36 10.75 -11.18
CA PHE A 114 -11.78 10.43 -11.29
C PHE A 114 -12.66 11.68 -11.21
N THR A 115 -12.46 12.52 -10.20
CA THR A 115 -13.27 13.73 -9.96
C THR A 115 -13.10 14.80 -11.04
N SER A 116 -11.91 14.88 -11.66
CA SER A 116 -11.65 15.77 -12.80
C SER A 116 -12.08 15.19 -14.16
N GLY A 117 -12.50 13.92 -14.19
CA GLY A 117 -12.81 13.19 -15.42
C GLY A 117 -11.57 12.82 -16.26
N GLN A 118 -10.35 13.01 -15.74
CA GLN A 118 -9.09 12.73 -16.40
C GLN A 118 -8.57 11.32 -16.06
N TYR A 119 -9.38 10.29 -16.32
CA TYR A 119 -9.03 8.90 -16.01
C TYR A 119 -9.20 7.98 -17.22
N HIS A 120 -8.50 6.85 -17.21
CA HIS A 120 -8.48 5.89 -18.30
C HIS A 120 -9.53 4.79 -18.12
N LYS A 121 -10.13 4.35 -19.23
CA LYS A 121 -10.99 3.16 -19.33
C LYS A 121 -10.48 2.28 -20.48
N PRO A 122 -10.05 1.03 -20.24
CA PRO A 122 -9.88 0.40 -18.92
C PRO A 122 -8.81 1.10 -18.08
N ALA A 123 -8.88 0.94 -16.76
CA ALA A 123 -7.84 1.44 -15.86
C ALA A 123 -6.49 0.76 -16.14
N ILE A 124 -5.40 1.51 -15.91
CA ILE A 124 -4.03 1.07 -16.15
C ILE A 124 -3.35 0.89 -14.80
N VAL A 125 -2.72 -0.27 -14.59
CA VAL A 125 -1.88 -0.50 -13.41
C VAL A 125 -0.64 0.39 -13.51
N THR A 126 -0.53 1.39 -12.65
CA THR A 126 0.62 2.31 -12.58
C THR A 126 1.65 1.87 -11.54
N VAL A 127 1.20 1.17 -10.49
CA VAL A 127 2.04 0.67 -9.40
C VAL A 127 1.82 -0.84 -9.26
N PRO A 128 2.72 -1.66 -9.83
CA PRO A 128 2.65 -3.10 -9.64
C PRO A 128 2.78 -3.49 -8.15
N ILE A 129 2.07 -4.55 -7.75
CA ILE A 129 2.19 -5.12 -6.41
C ILE A 129 3.59 -5.73 -6.27
N SER A 130 4.31 -5.33 -5.22
CA SER A 130 5.64 -5.87 -4.93
C SER A 130 5.55 -7.12 -4.06
N ASP A 131 6.59 -7.95 -4.09
CA ASP A 131 6.71 -9.16 -3.26
C ASP A 131 6.62 -8.85 -1.76
N ALA A 132 7.04 -7.65 -1.36
CA ALA A 132 6.92 -7.16 0.01
C ALA A 132 5.47 -7.15 0.51
N ASN A 133 4.48 -7.02 -0.39
CA ASN A 133 3.06 -7.09 -0.03
C ASN A 133 2.58 -8.52 0.21
N CYS A 134 3.16 -9.49 -0.49
CA CYS A 134 2.82 -10.91 -0.33
C CYS A 134 3.40 -11.46 0.98
N ILE A 135 4.66 -11.16 1.27
CA ILE A 135 5.37 -11.68 2.45
C ILE A 135 4.94 -11.03 3.78
N LYS A 136 4.01 -10.06 3.75
CA LYS A 136 3.29 -9.61 4.96
C LYS A 136 2.61 -10.78 5.67
N CYS A 137 2.07 -11.72 4.88
CA CYS A 137 1.34 -12.90 5.36
C CYS A 137 2.04 -14.21 4.98
N HIS A 138 2.86 -14.21 3.93
CA HIS A 138 3.52 -15.41 3.38
C HIS A 138 5.04 -15.40 3.61
N ALA A 139 5.51 -15.02 4.79
CA ALA A 139 6.95 -14.90 5.07
C ALA A 139 7.73 -16.23 4.93
N ASP A 140 7.06 -17.37 5.13
CA ASP A 140 7.61 -18.72 5.13
C ASP A 140 7.90 -19.28 3.73
N VAL A 141 7.25 -18.77 2.68
CA VAL A 141 7.38 -19.31 1.32
C VAL A 141 8.81 -19.22 0.78
N THR A 142 9.57 -18.21 1.24
CA THR A 142 10.97 -17.99 0.84
C THR A 142 11.96 -18.98 1.46
N GLN A 143 11.52 -19.78 2.43
CA GLN A 143 12.39 -20.69 3.18
C GLN A 143 12.27 -22.14 2.71
N THR A 144 11.23 -22.46 1.93
CA THR A 144 10.97 -23.84 1.48
C THR A 144 11.89 -24.22 0.32
N ARG A 145 12.60 -25.34 0.46
CA ARG A 145 13.58 -25.85 -0.53
C ARG A 145 13.31 -27.29 -0.96
N ASP A 146 12.06 -27.62 -1.22
CA ASP A 146 11.72 -28.88 -1.88
C ASP A 146 11.74 -28.72 -3.42
N PHE A 147 11.87 -29.84 -4.14
CA PHE A 147 11.96 -29.83 -5.60
C PHE A 147 10.77 -29.13 -6.28
N ASN A 148 9.57 -29.18 -5.70
CA ASN A 148 8.36 -28.59 -6.26
C ASN A 148 8.17 -27.11 -5.89
N ARG A 149 8.93 -26.58 -4.92
CA ARG A 149 8.78 -25.22 -4.38
C ARG A 149 10.09 -24.44 -4.26
N HIS A 150 11.18 -24.96 -4.83
CA HIS A 150 12.52 -24.38 -4.72
C HIS A 150 12.62 -22.95 -5.28
N PHE A 151 11.77 -22.59 -6.25
CA PHE A 151 11.78 -21.27 -6.90
C PHE A 151 11.83 -20.11 -5.89
N HIS A 152 10.95 -20.11 -4.88
CA HIS A 152 10.86 -19.01 -3.90
C HIS A 152 12.14 -18.82 -3.09
N ALA A 153 12.92 -19.89 -2.85
CA ALA A 153 14.17 -19.80 -2.13
C ALA A 153 15.31 -19.19 -2.95
N PHE A 154 15.23 -19.26 -4.28
CA PHE A 154 16.22 -18.69 -5.20
C PHE A 154 15.79 -17.34 -5.78
N LEU A 155 14.51 -16.99 -5.68
CA LEU A 155 13.95 -15.74 -6.19
C LEU A 155 14.72 -14.49 -5.75
N PRO A 156 15.08 -14.29 -4.46
CA PRO A 156 15.83 -13.11 -4.05
C PRO A 156 17.21 -12.99 -4.71
N ARG A 157 17.85 -14.14 -4.99
CA ARG A 157 19.14 -14.16 -5.69
C ARG A 157 18.98 -13.77 -7.16
N TRP A 158 17.93 -14.26 -7.82
CA TRP A 158 17.65 -13.88 -9.21
C TRP A 158 17.34 -12.38 -9.29
N GLN A 159 16.45 -11.87 -8.43
CA GLN A 159 16.10 -10.44 -8.37
C GLN A 159 17.28 -9.52 -8.04
N ALA A 160 18.25 -9.99 -7.25
CA ALA A 160 19.46 -9.21 -6.96
C ALA A 160 20.40 -9.07 -8.17
N LEU A 161 20.27 -9.94 -9.18
CA LEU A 161 21.19 -10.02 -10.32
C LEU A 161 20.55 -9.62 -11.65
N ASP A 162 19.23 -9.73 -11.76
CA ASP A 162 18.48 -9.47 -12.98
C ASP A 162 17.26 -8.58 -12.69
N PRO A 163 17.20 -7.35 -13.23
CA PRO A 163 16.04 -6.48 -13.07
C PRO A 163 14.78 -6.99 -13.81
N GLN A 164 14.92 -8.01 -14.67
CA GLN A 164 13.81 -8.71 -15.33
C GLN A 164 13.44 -10.02 -14.63
N ALA A 165 14.00 -10.28 -13.45
CA ALA A 165 13.58 -11.40 -12.63
C ALA A 165 12.08 -11.33 -12.33
N ALA A 166 11.46 -12.50 -12.24
CA ALA A 166 10.06 -12.60 -11.89
C ALA A 166 9.78 -12.06 -10.48
N THR A 167 8.51 -11.83 -10.21
CA THR A 167 7.94 -11.44 -8.91
C THR A 167 6.85 -12.44 -8.52
N CYS A 168 6.32 -12.34 -7.30
CA CYS A 168 5.20 -13.16 -6.86
C CYS A 168 4.04 -13.13 -7.86
N VAL A 169 3.71 -11.94 -8.36
CA VAL A 169 2.59 -11.73 -9.29
C VAL A 169 2.89 -12.17 -10.73
N SER A 170 4.15 -12.46 -11.08
CA SER A 170 4.49 -13.06 -12.38
C SER A 170 3.92 -14.47 -12.55
N CYS A 171 3.76 -15.21 -11.44
CA CYS A 171 3.12 -16.52 -11.44
C CYS A 171 1.70 -16.47 -10.83
N HIS A 172 1.56 -15.79 -9.70
CA HIS A 172 0.32 -15.67 -8.94
C HIS A 172 -0.52 -14.47 -9.40
N GLN A 173 -1.14 -14.60 -10.58
CA GLN A 173 -1.97 -13.55 -11.15
C GLN A 173 -3.29 -13.41 -10.35
N ALA A 174 -3.46 -12.27 -9.67
CA ALA A 174 -4.52 -12.09 -8.67
C ALA A 174 -5.94 -12.06 -9.26
N HIS A 175 -6.12 -11.35 -10.38
CA HIS A 175 -7.43 -11.02 -10.94
C HIS A 175 -7.76 -11.75 -12.25
N THR A 176 -7.13 -12.91 -12.49
CA THR A 176 -7.46 -13.77 -13.63
C THR A 176 -8.25 -15.00 -13.20
N THR A 177 -9.23 -15.40 -14.02
CA THR A 177 -10.00 -16.63 -13.84
C THR A 177 -9.38 -17.83 -14.55
N THR A 178 -8.23 -17.66 -15.20
CA THR A 178 -7.48 -18.77 -15.85
C THR A 178 -6.67 -19.61 -14.85
N GLY A 179 -6.50 -19.11 -13.62
CA GLY A 179 -5.82 -19.80 -12.54
C GLY A 179 -6.61 -20.99 -12.02
N GLN A 180 -5.92 -22.09 -11.70
CA GLN A 180 -6.55 -23.30 -11.18
C GLN A 180 -6.44 -23.37 -9.65
N ALA A 181 -7.57 -23.47 -8.94
CA ALA A 181 -7.58 -23.49 -7.46
C ALA A 181 -6.69 -24.60 -6.86
N GLN A 182 -6.68 -25.79 -7.46
CA GLN A 182 -5.82 -26.91 -7.06
C GLN A 182 -4.32 -26.65 -7.25
N LEU A 183 -3.96 -25.66 -8.07
CA LEU A 183 -2.60 -25.18 -8.28
C LEU A 183 -2.37 -23.83 -7.60
N VAL A 184 -3.16 -23.49 -6.56
CA VAL A 184 -3.06 -22.19 -5.86
C VAL A 184 -3.24 -21.02 -6.84
N PHE A 185 -4.22 -21.17 -7.75
CA PHE A 185 -4.57 -20.21 -8.80
C PHE A 185 -3.44 -19.90 -9.80
N LEU A 186 -2.47 -20.80 -9.95
CA LEU A 186 -1.49 -20.71 -11.02
C LEU A 186 -2.11 -21.04 -12.38
N GLU A 187 -1.67 -20.31 -13.40
CA GLU A 187 -1.91 -20.62 -14.81
C GLU A 187 -0.67 -21.30 -15.37
N ARG A 188 -0.83 -22.49 -15.97
CA ARG A 188 0.29 -23.40 -16.28
C ARG A 188 1.24 -22.78 -17.31
N VAL A 189 0.72 -22.20 -18.39
CA VAL A 189 1.54 -21.66 -19.49
C VAL A 189 2.43 -20.54 -18.97
N THR A 190 1.87 -19.60 -18.23
CA THR A 190 2.57 -18.48 -17.61
C THR A 190 3.62 -18.99 -16.61
N THR A 191 3.22 -19.90 -15.72
CA THR A 191 4.12 -20.44 -14.70
C THR A 191 5.31 -21.16 -15.34
N THR A 192 5.07 -22.00 -16.36
CA THR A 192 6.13 -22.71 -17.07
C THR A 192 7.09 -21.75 -17.79
N ALA A 193 6.58 -20.67 -18.39
CA ALA A 193 7.44 -19.66 -19.02
C ALA A 193 8.37 -18.99 -17.99
N VAL A 194 7.87 -18.67 -16.79
CA VAL A 194 8.70 -18.13 -15.71
C VAL A 194 9.74 -19.14 -15.22
N CYS A 195 9.37 -20.43 -15.10
CA CYS A 195 10.34 -21.49 -14.78
C CYS A 195 11.47 -21.53 -15.81
N GLN A 196 11.13 -21.54 -17.11
CA GLN A 196 12.11 -21.57 -18.20
C GLN A 196 13.04 -20.35 -18.15
N GLN A 197 12.51 -19.16 -17.89
CA GLN A 197 13.31 -17.94 -17.75
C GLN A 197 14.32 -18.05 -16.59
N CYS A 198 13.86 -18.56 -15.44
CA CYS A 198 14.72 -18.77 -14.27
C CYS A 198 15.82 -19.82 -14.52
N HIS A 199 15.49 -20.96 -15.15
CA HIS A 199 16.48 -21.99 -15.48
C HIS A 199 17.46 -21.53 -16.55
N ALA A 200 17.01 -20.74 -17.53
CA ALA A 200 17.89 -20.11 -18.51
C ALA A 200 18.87 -19.13 -17.83
N PHE A 201 18.39 -18.29 -16.92
CA PHE A 201 19.22 -17.41 -16.10
C PHE A 201 20.26 -18.19 -15.27
N SER A 202 19.85 -19.33 -14.70
CA SER A 202 20.71 -20.15 -13.83
C SER A 202 21.75 -20.98 -14.59
N GLY A 203 21.74 -20.96 -15.92
CA GLY A 203 22.63 -21.77 -16.75
C GLY A 203 22.22 -23.25 -16.82
N GLU A 204 21.00 -23.58 -16.40
CA GLU A 204 20.42 -24.94 -16.43
C GLU A 204 19.59 -25.19 -17.70
N GLY A 205 19.39 -24.18 -18.55
CA GLY A 205 18.55 -24.23 -19.76
C GLY A 205 19.16 -24.97 -20.97
N GLY A 206 20.01 -25.97 -20.76
CA GLY A 206 20.63 -26.78 -21.81
C GLY A 206 20.25 -28.25 -21.72
N GLY A 207 19.20 -28.65 -22.44
CA GLY A 207 18.75 -30.04 -22.60
C GLY A 207 17.54 -30.14 -23.52
#